data_AF-A0A4C1V349-F1
#
_entry.id   AF-A0A4C1V349-F1
#
_cell.length_a   1.000
_cell.length_b   1.000
_cell.length_c   1.000
_cell.angle_alpha   90.00
_cell.angle_beta   90.00
_cell.angle_gamma   90.00
#
_symmetry.space_group_name_H-M   'P 1'
#
loop_
_entity.id
_entity.type
_entity.pdbx_description
1 polymer ?
#
loop_
_entity_poly.entity_id
_entity_poly.type
_entity_poly.pdbx_seq_one_letter_code
_entity_poly.pdbx_strand_id
1 'polypeptide(L)'
;MPHDGYIYVATSDYYRANNLFKVGSTVNLDERIRKLNTGRTADDSLYYCEYWEVSYVREAERDIHDARREYRDSWNREYFQLPYRRLIRIIEEILD
;
A
#
# COMPACT_ATOMS: atom_id res chain seq x y z
N MET A 1 0.59 -14.68 17.22
CA MET A 1 -0.47 -13.75 17.70
C MET A 1 -1.52 -13.66 16.60
N PRO A 2 -2.82 -13.58 16.90
CA PRO A 2 -3.81 -13.36 15.84
C PRO A 2 -3.56 -11.97 15.24
N HIS A 3 -3.33 -11.91 13.93
CA HIS A 3 -3.31 -10.65 13.19
C HIS A 3 -4.76 -10.24 12.87
N ASP A 4 -5.05 -8.94 12.92
CA ASP A 4 -6.35 -8.37 12.58
C ASP A 4 -6.45 -8.04 11.08
N GLY A 5 -5.29 -7.95 10.41
CA GLY A 5 -5.20 -7.82 8.96
C GLY A 5 -3.78 -7.57 8.46
N TYR A 6 -3.69 -6.98 7.28
CA TYR A 6 -2.47 -6.72 6.54
C TYR A 6 -2.43 -5.26 6.10
N ILE A 7 -1.27 -4.63 6.24
CA ILE A 7 -0.91 -3.44 5.47
C ILE A 7 -0.16 -3.94 4.23
N TYR A 8 -0.48 -3.42 3.05
CA TYR A 8 0.19 -3.80 1.80
C TYR A 8 0.66 -2.58 1.01
N VAL A 9 1.72 -2.79 0.24
CA VAL A 9 2.18 -1.90 -0.83
C VAL A 9 1.98 -2.60 -2.17
N ALA A 10 1.19 -2.00 -3.06
CA ALA A 10 0.93 -2.51 -4.39
C ALA A 10 1.41 -1.51 -5.47
N THR A 11 1.89 -2.04 -6.59
CA THR A 11 2.29 -1.26 -7.78
C THR A 11 2.08 -2.07 -9.05
N SER A 12 2.10 -1.42 -10.21
CA SER A 12 2.33 -2.04 -11.52
C SER A 12 3.71 -1.63 -12.04
N ASP A 13 4.18 -2.22 -13.14
CA ASP A 13 5.42 -1.81 -13.80
C ASP A 13 5.40 -0.34 -14.22
N TYR A 14 4.27 0.14 -14.75
CA TYR A 14 4.08 1.55 -15.12
C TYR A 14 4.17 2.46 -13.89
N TYR A 15 3.50 2.10 -12.78
CA TYR A 15 3.55 2.91 -11.55
C TYR A 15 4.92 2.87 -10.87
N ARG A 16 5.58 1.72 -10.90
CA ARG A 16 6.93 1.54 -10.34
C ARG A 16 7.93 2.43 -11.04
N ALA A 17 7.86 2.55 -12.37
CA ALA A 17 8.70 3.46 -13.15
C ALA A 17 8.52 4.93 -12.74
N ASN A 18 7.35 5.29 -12.21
CA ASN A 18 7.01 6.63 -11.75
C ASN A 18 7.16 6.84 -10.23
N ASN A 19 7.75 5.86 -9.51
CA ASN A 19 7.81 5.83 -8.05
C ASN A 19 6.44 6.00 -7.38
N LEU A 20 5.40 5.47 -8.01
CA LEU A 20 4.03 5.54 -7.54
C LEU A 20 3.65 4.20 -6.90
N PHE A 21 3.23 4.24 -5.64
CA PHE A 21 2.89 3.05 -4.88
C PHE A 21 1.54 3.23 -4.20
N LYS A 22 0.67 2.23 -4.29
CA LYS A 22 -0.59 2.20 -3.53
C LYS A 22 -0.30 1.56 -2.18
N VAL A 23 -0.62 2.25 -1.10
CA VAL A 23 -0.60 1.66 0.24
C VAL A 23 -2.03 1.59 0.74
N GLY A 24 -2.37 0.49 1.40
CA GLY A 24 -3.66 0.35 2.05
C GLY A 24 -3.70 -0.89 2.91
N SER A 25 -4.86 -1.14 3.50
CA SER A 25 -5.07 -2.29 4.36
C SER A 25 -6.10 -3.30 3.83
N THR A 26 -6.00 -4.55 4.29
CA THR A 26 -7.00 -5.58 4.05
C THR A 26 -6.91 -6.70 5.07
N VAL A 27 -8.01 -7.41 5.30
CA VAL A 27 -8.01 -8.67 6.05
C VAL A 27 -7.67 -9.88 5.18
N ASN A 28 -7.75 -9.74 3.85
CA ASN A 28 -7.52 -10.84 2.90
C ASN A 28 -6.83 -10.32 1.61
N LEU A 29 -5.52 -10.56 1.52
CA LEU A 29 -4.69 -10.12 0.39
C LEU A 29 -5.13 -10.70 -0.96
N ASP A 30 -5.51 -11.98 -1.01
CA ASP A 30 -5.90 -12.64 -2.26
C ASP A 30 -7.19 -12.06 -2.85
N GLU A 31 -8.21 -11.83 -2.01
CA GLU A 31 -9.44 -11.18 -2.46
C GLU A 31 -9.15 -9.73 -2.89
N ARG A 32 -8.29 -9.03 -2.13
CA ARG A 32 -7.99 -7.62 -2.39
C ARG A 32 -7.24 -7.42 -3.70
N ILE A 33 -6.22 -8.23 -4.00
CA ILE A 33 -5.45 -8.07 -5.26
C ILE A 33 -6.30 -8.38 -6.48
N ARG A 34 -7.20 -9.37 -6.38
CA ARG A 34 -8.18 -9.65 -7.44
C ARG A 34 -9.06 -8.44 -7.69
N LYS A 35 -9.63 -7.85 -6.63
CA LYS A 35 -10.45 -6.62 -6.73
C LYS A 35 -9.68 -5.43 -7.31
N LEU A 36 -8.41 -5.27 -6.94
CA LEU A 36 -7.55 -4.20 -7.46
C LEU A 36 -7.25 -4.35 -8.96
N ASN A 37 -7.21 -5.60 -9.44
CA ASN A 37 -6.99 -5.94 -10.85
C ASN A 37 -8.28 -6.12 -11.66
N THR A 38 -9.46 -6.16 -11.02
CA THR A 38 -10.74 -6.21 -11.72
C THR A 38 -10.89 -4.99 -12.62
N GLY A 39 -10.94 -5.21 -13.93
CA GLY A 39 -11.07 -4.15 -14.94
C GLY A 39 -9.75 -3.53 -15.40
N ARG A 40 -8.60 -4.00 -14.90
CA ARG A 40 -7.27 -3.65 -15.45
C ARG A 40 -6.91 -4.57 -16.60
N THR A 41 -6.10 -4.04 -17.52
CA THR A 41 -5.49 -4.87 -18.58
C THR A 41 -4.41 -5.74 -17.95
N ALA A 42 -4.25 -6.98 -18.42
CA ALA A 42 -3.26 -7.91 -17.89
C ALA A 42 -1.83 -7.33 -17.85
N ASP A 43 -1.51 -6.45 -18.80
CA ASP A 43 -0.23 -5.74 -18.95
C ASP A 43 0.02 -4.65 -17.88
N ASP A 44 -1.03 -4.13 -17.21
CA ASP A 44 -0.94 -3.17 -16.10
C ASP A 44 -1.53 -3.75 -14.80
N SER A 45 -1.32 -5.05 -14.59
CA SER A 45 -1.75 -5.71 -13.36
C SER A 45 -0.94 -5.19 -12.17
N LEU A 46 -1.63 -4.81 -11.11
CA LEU A 46 -1.04 -4.54 -9.81
C LEU A 46 -0.56 -5.84 -9.17
N TYR A 47 0.60 -5.78 -8.52
CA TYR A 47 1.15 -6.81 -7.65
C TYR A 47 1.58 -6.21 -6.33
N TYR A 48 1.60 -7.03 -5.27
CA TYR A 48 2.15 -6.63 -3.99
C TYR A 48 3.68 -6.62 -4.05
N CYS A 49 4.28 -5.50 -3.69
CA CYS A 49 5.72 -5.42 -3.45
C CYS A 49 6.06 -5.93 -2.06
N GLU A 50 5.28 -5.49 -1.06
CA GLU A 50 5.48 -5.81 0.36
C GLU A 50 4.13 -5.85 1.07
N TYR A 51 4.08 -6.59 2.17
CA TYR A 51 2.97 -6.59 3.10
C TYR A 51 3.44 -6.94 4.51
N TRP A 52 2.73 -6.43 5.51
CA TRP A 52 2.99 -6.68 6.92
C TRP A 52 1.71 -7.16 7.60
N GLU A 53 1.84 -8.23 8.40
CA GLU A 53 0.80 -8.69 9.30
C GLU A 53 0.71 -7.76 10.50
N VAL A 54 -0.47 -7.20 10.75
CA VAL A 54 -0.69 -6.24 11.83
C VAL A 54 -1.88 -6.64 12.68
N SER A 55 -1.78 -6.41 13.99
CA SER A 55 -2.88 -6.66 14.93
C SER A 55 -3.81 -5.45 15.10
N TYR A 56 -3.43 -4.29 14.55
CA TYR A 56 -4.13 -3.00 14.66
C TYR A 56 -4.28 -2.34 13.29
N VAL A 57 -4.85 -3.08 12.33
CA VAL A 57 -4.88 -2.71 10.91
C VAL A 57 -5.49 -1.32 10.63
N ARG A 58 -6.56 -0.95 11.36
CA ARG A 58 -7.22 0.36 11.19
C ARG A 58 -6.38 1.52 11.70
N GLU A 59 -5.68 1.31 12.81
CA GLU A 59 -4.83 2.35 13.41
C GLU A 59 -3.57 2.52 12.57
N ALA A 60 -2.91 1.42 12.22
CA ALA A 60 -1.76 1.42 11.33
C ALA A 60 -2.07 2.14 10.00
N GLU A 61 -3.20 1.85 9.35
CA GLU A 61 -3.59 2.58 8.14
C GLU A 61 -3.75 4.08 8.41
N ARG A 62 -4.47 4.46 9.47
CA ARG A 62 -4.67 5.87 9.82
C ARG A 62 -3.33 6.58 10.05
N ASP A 63 -2.43 5.99 10.82
CA ASP A 63 -1.13 6.56 11.16
C ASP A 63 -0.21 6.66 9.93
N ILE A 64 -0.18 5.64 9.06
CA ILE A 64 0.52 5.70 7.75
C ILE A 64 -0.02 6.83 6.88
N HIS A 65 -1.35 6.95 6.80
CA HIS A 65 -1.98 8.00 6.00
C HIS A 65 -1.77 9.40 6.61
N ASP A 66 -1.76 9.54 7.94
CA ASP A 66 -1.56 10.81 8.64
C ASP A 66 -0.12 11.31 8.52
N ALA A 67 0.86 10.43 8.80
CA ALA A 67 2.30 10.69 8.67
C ALA A 67 2.74 11.07 7.24
N ARG A 68 1.85 10.95 6.27
CA ARG A 68 2.10 11.14 4.84
C ARG A 68 1.17 12.15 4.19
N ARG A 69 0.50 13.02 4.96
CA ARG A 69 -0.37 14.07 4.39
C ARG A 69 0.39 14.97 3.39
N GLU A 70 1.71 15.11 3.54
CA GLU A 70 2.59 15.92 2.68
C GLU A 70 3.05 15.23 1.38
N TYR A 71 3.02 13.89 1.29
CA TYR A 71 3.47 13.11 0.10
C TYR A 71 2.30 12.53 -0.70
N ARG A 72 1.08 12.91 -0.33
CA ARG A 72 -0.14 12.35 -0.88
C ARG A 72 -0.37 12.96 -2.27
N ASP A 73 -0.59 12.13 -3.28
CA ASP A 73 -1.02 12.62 -4.58
C ASP A 73 -2.35 13.37 -4.42
N SER A 74 -2.40 14.63 -4.88
CA SER A 74 -3.56 15.51 -4.73
C SER A 74 -4.81 14.96 -5.43
N TRP A 75 -4.63 14.05 -6.40
CA TRP A 75 -5.71 13.47 -7.18
C TRP A 75 -6.19 12.14 -6.60
N ASN A 76 -5.29 11.38 -5.96
CA ASN A 76 -5.61 10.05 -5.46
C ASN A 76 -4.97 9.79 -4.08
N ARG A 77 -5.77 9.97 -3.02
CA ARG A 77 -5.37 9.95 -1.61
C ARG A 77 -4.78 8.63 -1.09
N GLU A 78 -4.79 7.60 -1.94
CA GLU A 78 -4.32 6.24 -1.66
C GLU A 78 -3.01 5.89 -2.39
N TYR A 79 -2.47 6.81 -3.19
CA TYR A 79 -1.21 6.63 -3.90
C TYR A 79 -0.14 7.58 -3.34
N PHE A 80 1.07 7.04 -3.24
CA PHE A 80 2.23 7.70 -2.68
C PHE A 80 3.31 7.80 -3.75
N GLN A 81 3.75 9.01 -4.06
CA GLN A 81 4.79 9.26 -5.06
C GLN A 81 6.13 9.54 -4.36
N LEU A 82 6.92 8.51 -4.11
CA LEU A 82 8.22 8.60 -3.45
C LEU A 82 9.07 7.35 -3.72
N PRO A 83 10.39 7.42 -3.56
CA PRO A 83 11.25 6.25 -3.76
C PRO A 83 10.84 5.08 -2.86
N TYR A 84 10.77 3.88 -3.43
CA TYR A 84 10.35 2.65 -2.76
C TYR A 84 11.04 2.42 -1.40
N ARG A 85 12.37 2.53 -1.36
CA ARG A 85 13.16 2.37 -0.13
C ARG A 85 12.78 3.36 0.96
N ARG A 86 12.41 4.58 0.58
CA ARG A 86 11.94 5.58 1.54
C ARG A 86 10.59 5.13 2.09
N LEU A 87 9.65 4.78 1.20
CA LEU A 87 8.31 4.31 1.57
C LEU A 87 8.34 3.16 2.58
N ILE A 88 9.12 2.12 2.30
CA ILE A 88 9.21 0.94 3.18
C ILE A 88 9.69 1.33 4.58
N ARG A 89 10.79 2.10 4.68
CA ARG A 89 11.32 2.53 5.98
C ARG A 89 10.27 3.25 6.84
N ILE A 90 9.48 4.12 6.22
CA ILE A 90 8.47 4.88 6.93
C ILE A 90 7.36 3.97 7.45
N ILE A 91 6.93 3.01 6.63
CA ILE A 91 5.90 2.06 7.04
C ILE A 91 6.45 1.21 8.19
N GLU A 92 7.68 0.71 8.08
CA GLU A 92 8.33 -0.03 9.16
C GLU A 92 8.45 0.80 10.44
N GLU A 93 8.83 2.07 10.36
CA GLU A 93 8.91 2.98 11.52
C GLU A 93 7.55 3.25 12.20
N ILE A 94 6.43 3.09 11.48
CA ILE A 94 5.07 3.27 12.05
C ILE A 94 4.53 1.95 12.60
N LEU A 95 5.02 0.81 12.08
CA LEU A 95 4.58 -0.52 12.48
C LEU A 95 5.40 -1.11 13.63
N ASP A 96 6.61 -0.62 13.89
CA ASP A 96 7.43 -0.91 15.07
C ASP A 96 6.84 -0.29 16.36
#